data_AF-A0A453QF67-F1
#
_entry.id   AF-A0A453QF67-F1
#
_cell.length_a   1.000
_cell.length_b   1.000
_cell.length_c   1.000
_cell.angle_alpha   90.00
_cell.angle_beta   90.00
_cell.angle_gamma   90.00
#
_symmetry.space_group_name_H-M   'P 1'
#
loop_
_entity.id
_entity.type
_entity.pdbx_description
1 polymer ?
#
loop_
_entity_poly.entity_id
_entity_poly.type
_entity_poly.pdbx_seq_one_letter_code
_entity_poly.pdbx_strand_id
1 'polypeptide(L)'
;YSPVSRSFYSPNLGRRQRLGDGLESWRGFYQSIRPTQMGLSLNIDMSSTAFIEPLPVIEFVAQLLCRDISVRPLTDSDRVKIKKALRGVKVEVTHRGNMRRKYRISGLTSQATRELSFPVDDRGTVKTVVQYFLETYGFNIQHTTLPCLQVGNQQRPNYLPMEVCKIVEGQRYSKRLNEKQITALLKVTCQRPQEREKDILQTVHHNAYYEDPYAQEFGIKIDEQLASVEARVLPPPRLKYHDSGREKDVLPRVGQWNMMNKV
;
A
#
# COMPACT_ATOMS: atom_id res chain seq x y z
N TYR A 1 7.44 -9.98 7.19
CA TYR A 1 7.28 -8.89 6.20
C TYR A 1 6.24 -9.27 5.14
N SER A 2 5.68 -8.28 4.45
CA SER A 2 4.89 -8.44 3.21
C SER A 2 5.83 -8.34 2.00
N PRO A 3 6.11 -9.46 1.29
CA PRO A 3 7.01 -9.45 0.15
C PRO A 3 6.33 -8.86 -1.09
N VAL A 4 7.09 -8.05 -1.83
CA VAL A 4 6.67 -7.45 -3.10
C VAL A 4 7.88 -7.42 -4.03
N SER A 5 7.94 -8.35 -4.98
CA SER A 5 9.12 -8.55 -5.81
C SER A 5 10.37 -8.75 -4.93
N ARG A 6 11.43 -7.98 -5.13
CA ARG A 6 12.69 -8.01 -4.34
C ARG A 6 12.68 -7.11 -3.11
N SER A 7 11.50 -6.70 -2.64
CA SER A 7 11.37 -5.82 -1.47
C SER A 7 10.46 -6.42 -0.41
N PHE A 8 10.74 -6.07 0.85
CA PHE A 8 10.02 -6.53 2.02
C PHE A 8 9.49 -5.33 2.78
N TYR A 9 8.17 -5.26 2.97
CA TYR A 9 7.49 -4.14 3.65
C TYR A 9 6.93 -4.59 4.98
N SER A 10 6.88 -3.70 5.96
CA SER A 10 6.27 -3.99 7.26
C SER A 10 5.55 -2.76 7.79
N PRO A 11 4.39 -2.94 8.43
CA PRO A 11 3.73 -1.85 9.13
C PRO A 11 4.51 -1.34 10.35
N ASN A 12 5.46 -2.16 10.83
CA ASN A 12 6.24 -1.91 12.04
C ASN A 12 7.66 -1.43 11.71
N LEU A 13 8.01 -1.31 10.42
CA LEU A 13 9.28 -0.74 9.99
C LEU A 13 9.09 0.77 9.81
N GLY A 14 9.55 1.54 10.80
CA GLY A 14 9.34 2.99 10.85
C GLY A 14 7.89 3.39 11.07
N ARG A 15 7.54 4.65 10.73
CA ARG A 15 6.22 5.22 10.99
C ARG A 15 5.29 5.03 9.79
N ARG A 16 4.10 4.45 10.02
CA ARG A 16 3.00 4.44 9.04
C ARG A 16 2.52 5.88 8.79
N GLN A 17 2.30 6.24 7.53
CA GLN A 17 1.71 7.53 7.20
C GLN A 17 0.48 7.36 6.33
N ARG A 18 -0.64 7.94 6.78
CA ARG A 18 -1.86 8.00 5.98
C ARG A 18 -1.62 8.82 4.72
N LEU A 19 -1.99 8.25 3.58
CA LEU A 19 -1.96 8.88 2.27
C LEU A 19 -3.34 9.45 1.89
N GLY A 20 -4.39 9.04 2.60
CA GLY A 20 -5.78 9.43 2.34
C GLY A 20 -6.51 8.42 1.45
N ASP A 21 -7.85 8.52 1.41
CA ASP A 21 -8.75 7.58 0.73
C ASP A 21 -8.59 6.11 1.20
N GLY A 22 -8.30 5.91 2.50
CA GLY A 22 -8.09 4.59 3.10
C GLY A 22 -6.77 3.92 2.68
N LEU A 23 -5.77 4.70 2.28
CA LEU A 23 -4.43 4.24 1.95
C LEU A 23 -3.42 4.75 2.98
N GLU A 24 -2.41 3.92 3.26
CA GLU A 24 -1.26 4.27 4.09
C GLU A 24 0.05 3.87 3.39
N SER A 25 1.17 4.49 3.76
CA SER A 25 2.50 4.09 3.34
C SER A 25 3.11 3.12 4.36
N TRP A 26 3.71 2.06 3.84
CA TRP A 26 4.59 1.20 4.62
C TRP A 26 6.02 1.40 4.13
N ARG A 27 6.97 1.50 5.06
CA ARG A 27 8.38 1.38 4.72
C ARG A 27 8.76 -0.08 4.56
N GLY A 28 9.82 -0.28 3.81
CA GLY A 28 10.40 -1.57 3.51
C GLY A 28 11.85 -1.40 3.12
N PHE A 29 12.45 -2.51 2.71
CA PHE A 29 13.77 -2.50 2.11
C PHE A 29 13.77 -3.40 0.88
N TYR A 30 14.50 -2.98 -0.14
CA TYR A 30 14.93 -3.80 -1.25
C TYR A 30 16.11 -4.67 -0.79
N GLN A 31 16.17 -5.90 -1.28
CA GLN A 31 17.27 -6.81 -1.02
C GLN A 31 17.64 -7.58 -2.28
N SER A 32 18.94 -7.63 -2.60
CA SER A 32 19.48 -8.55 -3.61
C SER A 32 20.94 -8.89 -3.35
N ILE A 33 21.33 -10.13 -3.65
CA ILE A 33 22.74 -10.53 -3.69
C ILE A 33 23.27 -10.24 -5.11
N ARG A 34 24.45 -9.64 -5.22
CA ARG A 34 25.09 -9.31 -6.49
C ARG A 34 26.55 -9.75 -6.52
N PRO A 35 27.03 -10.37 -7.60
CA PRO A 35 28.47 -10.56 -7.80
C PRO A 35 29.11 -9.21 -8.15
N THR A 36 30.21 -8.89 -7.46
CA THR A 36 30.99 -7.67 -7.67
C THR A 36 32.48 -8.02 -7.76
N GLN A 37 33.32 -7.04 -8.09
CA GLN A 37 34.78 -7.21 -8.06
C GLN A 37 35.32 -7.49 -6.64
N MET A 38 34.56 -7.14 -5.59
CA MET A 38 34.89 -7.41 -4.19
C MET A 38 34.34 -8.77 -3.69
N GLY A 39 33.73 -9.56 -4.59
CA GLY A 39 33.01 -10.79 -4.23
C GLY A 39 31.50 -10.60 -4.19
N LEU A 40 30.80 -11.50 -3.49
CA LEU A 40 29.35 -11.42 -3.32
C LEU A 40 28.99 -10.29 -2.38
N SER A 41 28.07 -9.42 -2.79
CA SER A 41 27.61 -8.29 -2.00
C SER A 41 26.10 -8.32 -1.81
N LEU A 42 25.66 -8.10 -0.57
CA LEU A 42 24.26 -7.87 -0.25
C LEU A 42 23.93 -6.39 -0.48
N ASN A 43 23.12 -6.13 -1.49
CA ASN A 43 22.60 -4.80 -1.77
C ASN A 43 21.26 -4.61 -1.05
N ILE A 44 21.25 -3.69 -0.08
CA ILE A 44 20.07 -3.23 0.65
C ILE A 44 19.81 -1.76 0.31
N ASP A 45 18.54 -1.42 0.10
CA ASP A 45 18.13 -0.02 -0.01
C ASP A 45 16.74 0.18 0.61
N MET A 46 16.49 1.35 1.19
CA MET A 46 15.19 1.68 1.78
C MET A 46 14.17 1.99 0.70
N SER A 47 12.96 1.45 0.88
CA SER A 47 11.83 1.66 -0.01
C SER A 47 10.56 2.00 0.77
N SER A 48 9.58 2.58 0.09
CA SER A 48 8.23 2.75 0.65
C SER A 48 7.20 2.59 -0.44
N THR A 49 6.04 2.03 -0.11
CA THR A 49 4.95 1.87 -1.05
C THR A 49 3.60 1.94 -0.35
N ALA A 50 2.54 2.11 -1.14
CA ALA A 50 1.19 2.26 -0.62
C ALA A 50 0.55 0.89 -0.34
N PHE A 51 -0.14 0.82 0.80
CA PHE A 51 -0.96 -0.29 1.25
C PHE A 51 -2.37 0.23 1.56
N ILE A 52 -3.35 -0.68 1.49
CA ILE A 52 -4.72 -0.37 1.89
C ILE A 52 -4.80 -0.47 3.42
N GLU A 53 -5.36 0.55 4.07
CA GLU A 53 -5.51 0.56 5.54
C GLU A 53 -6.42 -0.60 5.99
N PRO A 54 -6.07 -1.33 7.07
CA PRO A 54 -6.84 -2.45 7.59
C PRO A 54 -8.06 -2.00 8.41
N LEU A 55 -8.92 -1.19 7.81
CA LEU A 55 -10.07 -0.57 8.46
C LEU A 55 -11.34 -1.43 8.36
N PRO A 56 -12.31 -1.26 9.28
CA PRO A 56 -13.70 -1.64 9.00
C PRO A 56 -14.15 -1.04 7.66
N VAL A 57 -14.90 -1.81 6.87
CA VAL A 57 -15.28 -1.38 5.51
C VAL A 57 -16.12 -0.10 5.54
N ILE A 58 -16.96 0.07 6.56
CA ILE A 58 -17.74 1.30 6.79
C ILE A 58 -16.83 2.52 6.94
N GLU A 59 -15.78 2.43 7.77
CA GLU A 59 -14.81 3.51 7.95
C GLU A 59 -14.01 3.79 6.67
N PHE A 60 -13.58 2.74 5.96
CA PHE A 60 -12.90 2.88 4.67
C PHE A 60 -13.77 3.64 3.67
N VAL A 61 -15.06 3.30 3.58
CA VAL A 61 -16.00 3.97 2.67
C VAL A 61 -16.23 5.43 3.09
N ALA A 62 -16.36 5.72 4.38
CA ALA A 62 -16.48 7.09 4.89
C ALA A 62 -15.25 7.94 4.54
N GLN A 63 -14.04 7.37 4.70
CA GLN A 63 -12.79 8.04 4.31
C GLN A 63 -12.72 8.25 2.79
N LEU A 64 -13.07 7.25 1.98
CA LEU A 64 -13.05 7.34 0.52
C LEU A 64 -14.02 8.41 -0.02
N LEU A 65 -15.17 8.59 0.62
CA LEU A 65 -16.17 9.59 0.23
C LEU A 65 -15.97 10.93 0.93
N CYS A 66 -15.05 11.03 1.89
CA CYS A 66 -14.82 12.20 2.75
C CYS A 66 -16.12 12.70 3.42
N ARG A 67 -17.02 11.80 3.84
CA ARG A 67 -18.29 12.16 4.48
C ARG A 67 -18.81 11.06 5.37
N ASP A 68 -19.70 11.42 6.29
CA ASP A 68 -20.52 10.46 7.02
C ASP A 68 -21.53 9.79 6.08
N ILE A 69 -21.50 8.45 6.03
CA ILE A 69 -22.37 7.64 5.18
C ILE A 69 -23.65 7.18 5.87
N SER A 70 -23.81 7.47 7.16
CA SER A 70 -25.04 7.20 7.91
C SER A 70 -26.13 8.26 7.63
N VAL A 71 -25.72 9.51 7.34
CA VAL A 71 -26.63 10.67 7.24
C VAL A 71 -27.33 10.75 5.89
N ARG A 72 -26.67 10.37 4.79
CA ARG A 72 -27.20 10.50 3.43
C ARG A 72 -26.98 9.23 2.61
N PRO A 73 -28.00 8.75 1.88
CA PRO A 73 -27.85 7.63 0.95
C PRO A 73 -26.67 7.79 -0.02
N LEU A 74 -26.18 6.65 -0.52
CA LEU A 74 -25.14 6.65 -1.55
C LEU A 74 -25.76 7.04 -2.90
N THR A 75 -25.14 8.00 -3.58
CA THR A 75 -25.45 8.30 -4.98
C THR A 75 -24.87 7.22 -5.90
N ASP A 76 -25.33 7.13 -7.15
CA ASP A 76 -24.75 6.18 -8.11
C ASP A 76 -23.25 6.43 -8.34
N SER A 77 -22.82 7.70 -8.32
CA SER A 77 -21.40 8.07 -8.36
C SER A 77 -20.62 7.51 -7.17
N ASP A 78 -21.17 7.61 -5.95
CA ASP A 78 -20.56 7.02 -4.76
C ASP A 78 -20.42 5.50 -4.91
N ARG A 79 -21.47 4.83 -5.38
CA ARG A 79 -21.49 3.38 -5.58
C ARG A 79 -20.43 2.94 -6.58
N VAL A 80 -20.27 3.66 -7.69
CA VAL A 80 -19.21 3.42 -8.68
C VAL A 80 -17.83 3.60 -8.07
N LYS A 81 -17.63 4.68 -7.28
CA LYS A 81 -16.34 4.96 -6.61
C LYS A 81 -15.99 3.85 -5.61
N ILE A 82 -16.93 3.46 -4.76
CA ILE A 82 -16.74 2.37 -3.77
C ILE A 82 -16.46 1.05 -4.48
N LYS A 83 -17.25 0.69 -5.50
CA LYS A 83 -17.06 -0.55 -6.26
C LYS A 83 -15.67 -0.60 -6.89
N LYS A 84 -15.20 0.51 -7.48
CA LYS A 84 -13.87 0.61 -8.07
C LYS A 84 -12.76 0.49 -7.02
N ALA A 85 -12.95 1.04 -5.83
CA ALA A 85 -11.97 0.99 -4.74
C ALA A 85 -11.86 -0.41 -4.13
N LEU A 86 -13.00 -1.03 -3.79
CA LEU A 86 -13.05 -2.30 -3.06
C LEU A 86 -12.92 -3.56 -3.94
N ARG A 87 -13.16 -3.48 -5.25
CA ARG A 87 -13.05 -4.66 -6.13
C ARG A 87 -11.64 -5.27 -6.06
N GLY A 88 -11.59 -6.55 -5.70
CA GLY A 88 -10.37 -7.31 -5.50
C GLY A 88 -9.75 -7.18 -4.11
N VAL A 89 -10.25 -6.31 -3.24
CA VAL A 89 -9.77 -6.21 -1.85
C VAL A 89 -10.23 -7.44 -1.07
N LYS A 90 -9.33 -8.00 -0.25
CA LYS A 90 -9.64 -9.06 0.70
C LYS A 90 -10.17 -8.46 2.00
N VAL A 91 -11.26 -9.00 2.49
CA VAL A 91 -11.86 -8.65 3.79
C VAL A 91 -11.99 -9.90 4.64
N GLU A 92 -11.99 -9.72 5.95
CA GLU A 92 -12.35 -10.75 6.92
C GLU A 92 -13.68 -10.40 7.58
N VAL A 93 -14.47 -11.43 7.91
CA VAL A 93 -15.75 -11.26 8.59
C VAL A 93 -15.58 -11.16 10.09
N THR A 94 -16.39 -10.31 10.73
CA THR A 94 -16.32 -10.03 12.17
C THR A 94 -17.53 -10.56 12.97
N HIS A 95 -18.62 -10.92 12.30
CA HIS A 95 -19.89 -11.34 12.94
C HIS A 95 -19.93 -12.78 13.48
N ARG A 96 -18.86 -13.58 13.35
CA ARG A 96 -18.83 -15.02 13.68
C ARG A 96 -17.99 -15.34 14.93
N GLY A 97 -18.08 -14.51 15.96
CA GLY A 97 -17.27 -14.67 17.18
C GLY A 97 -15.78 -14.58 16.88
N ASN A 98 -15.02 -15.65 17.14
CA ASN A 98 -13.56 -15.72 16.90
C ASN A 98 -13.19 -16.13 15.47
N MET A 99 -14.14 -16.61 14.66
CA MET A 99 -13.87 -17.06 13.30
C MET A 99 -13.69 -15.86 12.34
N ARG A 100 -12.48 -15.68 11.80
CA ARG A 100 -12.12 -14.58 10.89
C ARG A 100 -11.96 -15.05 9.43
N ARG A 101 -13.04 -15.57 8.85
CA ARG A 101 -13.01 -16.09 7.47
C ARG A 101 -12.74 -14.95 6.47
N LYS A 102 -11.79 -15.16 5.55
CA LYS A 102 -11.37 -14.17 4.56
C LYS A 102 -12.08 -14.40 3.21
N TYR A 103 -12.45 -13.30 2.56
CA TYR A 103 -13.11 -13.28 1.26
C TYR A 103 -12.49 -12.21 0.37
N ARG A 104 -12.54 -12.41 -0.95
CA ARG A 104 -12.16 -11.39 -1.94
C ARG A 104 -13.42 -10.76 -2.51
N ILE A 105 -13.52 -9.44 -2.47
CA ILE A 105 -14.66 -8.68 -2.99
C ILE A 105 -14.67 -8.74 -4.52
N SER A 106 -15.78 -9.19 -5.09
CA SER A 106 -16.03 -9.19 -6.54
C SER A 106 -16.82 -7.97 -6.98
N GLY A 107 -17.70 -7.44 -6.12
CA GLY A 107 -18.57 -6.30 -6.43
C GLY A 107 -19.38 -5.80 -5.25
N LEU A 108 -20.39 -4.98 -5.57
CA LEU A 108 -21.39 -4.47 -4.65
C LEU A 108 -22.77 -4.82 -5.19
N THR A 109 -23.74 -5.05 -4.31
CA THR A 109 -25.13 -5.28 -4.71
C THR A 109 -25.78 -4.01 -5.24
N SER A 110 -26.71 -4.19 -6.19
CA SER A 110 -27.56 -3.12 -6.74
C SER A 110 -28.69 -2.72 -5.79
N GLN A 111 -29.14 -3.61 -4.92
CA GLN A 111 -30.12 -3.36 -3.87
C GLN A 111 -29.47 -2.99 -2.55
N ALA A 112 -30.21 -2.27 -1.70
CA ALA A 112 -29.85 -2.01 -0.31
C ALA A 112 -29.94 -3.28 0.53
N THR A 113 -29.19 -3.34 1.63
CA THR A 113 -29.13 -4.53 2.51
C THR A 113 -30.50 -4.94 3.05
N ARG A 114 -31.38 -3.98 3.37
CA ARG A 114 -32.77 -4.27 3.81
C ARG A 114 -33.66 -4.95 2.76
N GLU A 115 -33.42 -4.70 1.49
CA GLU A 115 -34.24 -5.20 0.37
C GLU A 115 -33.65 -6.47 -0.25
N LEU A 116 -32.37 -6.73 0.02
CA LEU A 116 -31.64 -7.83 -0.59
C LEU A 116 -32.06 -9.17 0.03
N SER A 117 -32.61 -10.04 -0.83
CA SER A 117 -33.00 -11.40 -0.47
C SER A 117 -32.15 -12.42 -1.21
N PHE A 118 -31.99 -13.60 -0.60
CA PHE A 118 -31.22 -14.70 -1.19
C PHE A 118 -31.77 -16.06 -0.76
N PRO A 119 -31.60 -17.11 -1.58
CA PRO A 119 -31.93 -18.47 -1.18
C PRO A 119 -30.93 -18.94 -0.11
N VAL A 120 -31.45 -19.31 1.06
CA VAL A 120 -30.65 -19.75 2.21
C VAL A 120 -30.27 -21.24 2.09
N ASP A 121 -31.10 -22.02 1.40
CA ASP A 121 -30.93 -23.45 1.17
C ASP A 121 -31.32 -23.84 -0.26
N ASP A 122 -30.99 -25.08 -0.63
CA ASP A 122 -31.38 -25.66 -1.93
C ASP A 122 -32.88 -25.99 -2.01
N ARG A 123 -33.63 -25.84 -0.90
CA ARG A 123 -35.09 -26.06 -0.85
C ARG A 123 -35.88 -24.81 -1.26
N GLY A 124 -35.20 -23.70 -1.51
CA GLY A 124 -35.81 -22.46 -1.97
C GLY A 124 -36.29 -21.54 -0.85
N THR A 125 -35.89 -21.77 0.40
CA THR A 125 -36.20 -20.86 1.50
C THR A 125 -35.50 -19.52 1.25
N VAL A 126 -36.28 -18.46 1.03
CA VAL A 126 -35.76 -17.11 0.80
C VAL A 126 -35.82 -16.30 2.09
N LYS A 127 -34.70 -15.64 2.45
CA LYS A 127 -34.67 -14.65 3.53
C LYS A 127 -34.00 -13.38 3.04
N THR A 128 -34.37 -12.25 3.65
CA THR A 128 -33.58 -11.02 3.51
C THR A 128 -32.24 -11.17 4.23
N VAL A 129 -31.24 -10.41 3.82
CA VAL A 129 -29.94 -10.38 4.51
C VAL A 129 -30.11 -9.92 5.97
N VAL A 130 -30.97 -8.94 6.23
CA VAL A 130 -31.24 -8.46 7.60
C VAL A 130 -31.83 -9.57 8.48
N GLN A 131 -32.86 -10.27 8.02
CA GLN A 131 -33.48 -11.39 8.76
C GLN A 131 -32.47 -12.50 9.02
N TYR A 132 -31.72 -12.91 7.99
CA TYR A 132 -30.73 -13.98 8.14
C TYR A 132 -29.65 -13.63 9.18
N PHE A 133 -29.14 -12.39 9.18
CA PHE A 133 -28.11 -11.98 10.13
C PHE A 133 -28.63 -11.87 11.56
N LEU A 134 -29.87 -11.39 11.74
CA LEU A 134 -30.51 -11.33 13.05
C LEU A 134 -30.77 -12.73 13.61
N GLU A 135 -31.39 -13.62 12.84
CA GLU A 135 -31.77 -14.96 13.30
C GLU A 135 -30.56 -15.89 13.48
N THR A 136 -29.57 -15.82 12.58
CA THR A 136 -28.44 -16.77 12.58
C THR A 136 -27.31 -16.33 13.51
N TYR A 137 -27.07 -15.02 13.62
CA TYR A 137 -25.92 -14.48 14.36
C TYR A 137 -26.31 -13.54 15.49
N GLY A 138 -27.60 -13.25 15.70
CA GLY A 138 -28.02 -12.23 16.67
C GLY A 138 -27.54 -10.83 16.31
N PHE A 139 -27.18 -10.57 15.05
CA PHE A 139 -26.55 -9.33 14.63
C PHE A 139 -27.58 -8.38 13.99
N ASN A 140 -27.87 -7.28 14.69
CA ASN A 140 -28.77 -6.25 14.17
C ASN A 140 -28.01 -5.25 13.29
N ILE A 141 -28.22 -5.32 11.98
CA ILE A 141 -27.57 -4.43 11.00
C ILE A 141 -28.13 -3.02 11.12
N GLN A 142 -27.28 -2.01 11.30
CA GLN A 142 -27.72 -0.61 11.46
C GLN A 142 -27.81 0.12 10.12
N HIS A 143 -26.79 -0.02 9.28
CA HIS A 143 -26.64 0.64 7.98
C HIS A 143 -27.38 -0.13 6.88
N THR A 144 -28.67 -0.36 7.07
CA THR A 144 -29.48 -1.20 6.18
C THR A 144 -29.71 -0.62 4.78
N THR A 145 -29.51 0.69 4.62
CA THR A 145 -29.56 1.42 3.34
C THR A 145 -28.34 1.19 2.45
N LEU A 146 -27.22 0.76 3.03
CA LEU A 146 -25.99 0.51 2.27
C LEU A 146 -26.09 -0.80 1.48
N PRO A 147 -25.39 -0.92 0.33
CA PRO A 147 -25.31 -2.19 -0.38
C PRO A 147 -24.43 -3.20 0.37
N CYS A 148 -24.65 -4.48 0.10
CA CYS A 148 -23.76 -5.54 0.54
C CYS A 148 -22.53 -5.65 -0.37
N LEU A 149 -21.43 -6.14 0.20
CA LEU A 149 -20.30 -6.66 -0.56
C LEU A 149 -20.69 -7.99 -1.20
N GLN A 150 -20.41 -8.13 -2.49
CA GLN A 150 -20.49 -9.42 -3.17
C GLN A 150 -19.12 -10.10 -3.09
N VAL A 151 -19.11 -11.35 -2.61
CA VAL A 151 -17.92 -12.20 -2.53
C VAL A 151 -18.23 -13.62 -3.01
N GLY A 152 -17.21 -14.45 -3.19
CA GLY A 152 -17.39 -15.85 -3.61
C GLY A 152 -17.54 -16.00 -5.12
N ASN A 153 -18.24 -17.06 -5.54
CA ASN A 153 -18.42 -17.42 -6.94
C ASN A 153 -19.53 -16.57 -7.59
N GLN A 154 -19.40 -16.23 -8.86
CA GLN A 154 -20.44 -15.52 -9.62
C GLN A 154 -21.75 -16.33 -9.73
N GLN A 155 -21.67 -17.67 -9.79
CA GLN A 155 -22.85 -18.54 -9.87
C GLN A 155 -23.59 -18.69 -8.52
N ARG A 156 -22.86 -18.54 -7.41
CA ARG A 156 -23.40 -18.60 -6.04
C ARG A 156 -22.75 -17.49 -5.22
N PRO A 157 -23.21 -16.23 -5.40
CA PRO A 157 -22.64 -15.10 -4.70
C PRO A 157 -23.00 -15.14 -3.23
N ASN A 158 -22.04 -14.78 -2.38
CA ASN A 158 -22.28 -14.52 -0.97
C ASN A 158 -22.42 -13.01 -0.76
N TYR A 159 -23.41 -12.60 0.01
CA TYR A 159 -23.67 -11.22 0.35
C TYR A 159 -23.23 -10.93 1.78
N LEU A 160 -22.34 -9.97 1.95
CA LEU A 160 -21.84 -9.55 3.26
C LEU A 160 -22.18 -8.08 3.50
N PRO A 161 -22.96 -7.73 4.54
CA PRO A 161 -23.10 -6.35 4.98
C PRO A 161 -21.73 -5.71 5.22
N MET A 162 -21.56 -4.44 4.86
CA MET A 162 -20.29 -3.75 5.04
C MET A 162 -19.86 -3.67 6.51
N GLU A 163 -20.82 -3.59 7.44
CA GLU A 163 -20.59 -3.52 8.89
C GLU A 163 -19.83 -4.71 9.45
N VAL A 164 -20.02 -5.88 8.85
CA VAL A 164 -19.45 -7.13 9.36
C VAL A 164 -18.14 -7.50 8.68
N CYS A 165 -17.51 -6.54 7.99
CA CYS A 165 -16.31 -6.75 7.19
C CYS A 165 -15.20 -5.77 7.61
N LYS A 166 -13.98 -6.30 7.75
CA LYS A 166 -12.75 -5.54 7.95
C LYS A 166 -11.76 -5.83 6.83
N ILE A 167 -11.08 -4.82 6.30
CA ILE A 167 -10.03 -4.98 5.31
C ILE A 167 -8.84 -5.73 5.93
N VAL A 168 -8.38 -6.78 5.24
CA VAL A 168 -7.21 -7.55 5.69
C VAL A 168 -5.94 -6.72 5.53
N GLU A 169 -5.09 -6.68 6.55
CA GLU A 169 -3.81 -5.97 6.52
C GLU A 169 -2.82 -6.54 5.48
N GLY A 170 -1.87 -5.73 5.01
CA GLY A 170 -0.79 -6.17 4.13
C GLY A 170 -1.16 -6.26 2.66
N GLN A 171 -2.25 -5.62 2.25
CA GLN A 171 -2.66 -5.54 0.85
C GLN A 171 -2.04 -4.33 0.15
N ARG A 172 -1.04 -4.59 -0.70
CA ARG A 172 -0.40 -3.55 -1.51
C ARG A 172 -1.41 -2.90 -2.45
N TYR A 173 -1.41 -1.56 -2.50
CA TYR A 173 -2.14 -0.79 -3.49
C TYR A 173 -1.32 -0.64 -4.78
N SER A 174 -1.81 -1.23 -5.87
CA SER A 174 -1.09 -1.28 -7.16
C SER A 174 -1.58 -0.26 -8.20
N LYS A 175 -2.66 0.46 -7.91
CA LYS A 175 -3.21 1.47 -8.83
C LYS A 175 -2.44 2.79 -8.69
N ARG A 176 -2.56 3.66 -9.68
CA ARG A 176 -1.96 5.00 -9.66
C ARG A 176 -2.50 5.81 -8.46
N LEU A 177 -1.59 6.41 -7.72
CA LEU A 177 -1.89 7.37 -6.65
C LEU A 177 -2.27 8.72 -7.25
N ASN A 178 -3.15 9.46 -6.59
CA ASN A 178 -3.46 10.84 -6.96
C ASN A 178 -2.35 11.82 -6.48
N GLU A 179 -2.38 13.07 -6.94
CA GLU A 179 -1.32 14.06 -6.62
C GLU A 179 -1.15 14.31 -5.12
N LYS A 180 -2.25 14.32 -4.35
CA LYS A 180 -2.22 14.50 -2.89
C LYS A 180 -1.53 13.31 -2.23
N GLN A 181 -1.87 12.09 -2.63
CA GLN A 181 -1.26 10.85 -2.15
C GLN A 181 0.22 10.76 -2.54
N ILE A 182 0.59 11.15 -3.77
CA ILE A 182 1.99 11.20 -4.22
C ILE A 182 2.77 12.19 -3.36
N THR A 183 2.23 13.40 -3.15
CA THR A 183 2.86 14.43 -2.32
C THR A 183 3.02 13.94 -0.88
N ALA A 184 2.01 13.28 -0.32
CA ALA A 184 2.07 12.69 1.01
C ALA A 184 3.14 11.60 1.11
N LEU A 185 3.25 10.73 0.10
CA LEU A 185 4.27 9.69 0.03
C LEU A 185 5.68 10.30 -0.08
N LEU A 186 5.86 11.30 -0.95
CA LEU A 186 7.14 12.00 -1.16
C LEU A 186 7.64 12.65 0.13
N LYS A 187 6.75 13.23 0.95
CA LYS A 187 7.13 13.80 2.26
C LYS A 187 7.78 12.77 3.20
N VAL A 188 7.49 11.48 3.03
CA VAL A 188 8.05 10.39 3.86
C VAL A 188 9.29 9.78 3.26
N THR A 189 9.37 9.75 1.92
CA THR A 189 10.44 9.06 1.19
C THR A 189 11.60 9.97 0.83
N CYS A 190 11.39 11.28 0.76
CA CYS A 190 12.46 12.24 0.47
C CYS A 190 13.35 12.45 1.70
N GLN A 191 14.45 11.72 1.75
CA GLN A 191 15.44 11.78 2.83
C GLN A 191 16.80 12.24 2.32
N ARG A 192 17.56 12.93 3.19
CA ARG A 192 18.95 13.29 2.91
C ARG A 192 19.83 12.02 2.90
N PRO A 193 20.93 11.98 2.13
CA PRO A 193 21.80 10.80 2.03
C PRO A 193 22.25 10.24 3.39
N GLN A 194 22.68 11.10 4.33
CA GLN A 194 23.10 10.69 5.67
C GLN A 194 22.00 9.99 6.47
N GLU A 195 20.75 10.45 6.36
CA GLU A 195 19.62 9.83 7.05
C GLU A 195 19.22 8.50 6.39
N ARG A 196 19.30 8.42 5.05
CA ARG A 196 19.06 7.17 4.33
C ARG A 196 20.11 6.11 4.67
N GLU A 197 21.38 6.50 4.77
CA GLU A 197 22.48 5.61 5.17
C GLU A 197 22.25 5.02 6.56
N LYS A 198 21.85 5.87 7.53
CA LYS A 198 21.45 5.43 8.88
C LYS A 198 20.28 4.45 8.84
N ASP A 199 19.23 4.75 8.08
CA ASP A 199 18.05 3.87 7.96
C ASP A 199 18.44 2.49 7.37
N ILE A 200 19.37 2.45 6.41
CA ILE A 200 19.90 1.20 5.83
C ILE A 200 20.64 0.40 6.90
N LEU A 201 21.59 1.02 7.60
CA LEU A 201 22.36 0.36 8.67
C LEU A 201 21.46 -0.17 9.77
N GLN A 202 20.50 0.64 10.23
CA GLN A 202 19.50 0.20 11.22
C GLN A 202 18.69 -0.99 10.74
N THR A 203 18.32 -1.03 9.45
CA THR A 203 17.59 -2.16 8.88
C THR A 203 18.45 -3.43 8.82
N VAL A 204 19.73 -3.32 8.46
CA VAL A 204 20.67 -4.45 8.46
C VAL A 204 20.82 -5.01 9.88
N HIS A 205 21.07 -4.17 10.88
CA HIS A 205 21.16 -4.60 12.27
C HIS A 205 19.84 -5.19 12.80
N HIS A 206 18.70 -4.56 12.49
CA HIS A 206 17.38 -5.07 12.90
C HIS A 206 17.07 -6.44 12.30
N ASN A 207 17.48 -6.68 11.06
CA ASN A 207 17.27 -7.96 10.39
C ASN A 207 18.19 -9.07 10.94
N ALA A 208 19.25 -8.71 11.69
CA ALA A 208 20.16 -9.63 12.37
C ALA A 208 20.53 -10.84 11.50
N TYR A 209 21.00 -10.59 10.27
CA TYR A 209 21.21 -11.67 9.29
C TYR A 209 22.19 -12.76 9.77
N TYR A 210 23.06 -12.44 10.72
CA TYR A 210 23.97 -13.41 11.35
C TYR A 210 23.25 -14.43 12.26
N GLU A 211 22.04 -14.12 12.73
CA GLU A 211 21.18 -15.01 13.52
C GLU A 211 20.15 -15.75 12.66
N ASP A 212 20.08 -15.46 11.35
CA ASP A 212 19.10 -16.11 10.47
C ASP A 212 19.45 -17.61 10.32
N PRO A 213 18.53 -18.52 10.68
CA PRO A 213 18.81 -19.96 10.69
C PRO A 213 19.09 -20.51 9.29
N TYR A 214 18.51 -19.91 8.25
CA TYR A 214 18.76 -20.32 6.87
C TYR A 214 20.13 -19.80 6.39
N ALA A 215 20.53 -18.58 6.74
CA ALA A 215 21.87 -18.09 6.43
C ALA A 215 22.95 -18.96 7.09
N GLN A 216 22.75 -19.32 8.37
CA GLN A 216 23.68 -20.17 9.12
C GLN A 216 23.82 -21.58 8.52
N GLU A 217 22.70 -22.20 8.12
CA GLU A 217 22.69 -23.53 7.49
C GLU A 217 23.55 -23.57 6.21
N PHE A 218 23.52 -22.48 5.43
CA PHE A 218 24.32 -22.35 4.20
C PHE A 218 25.74 -21.78 4.44
N GLY A 219 26.13 -21.57 5.71
CA GLY A 219 27.42 -20.98 6.07
C GLY A 219 27.60 -19.54 5.59
N ILE A 220 26.51 -18.83 5.28
CA ILE A 220 26.53 -17.45 4.79
C ILE A 220 26.73 -16.51 5.98
N LYS A 221 27.77 -15.68 5.89
CA LYS A 221 28.03 -14.58 6.83
C LYS A 221 27.92 -13.26 6.09
N ILE A 222 27.19 -12.32 6.68
CA ILE A 222 26.95 -11.01 6.10
C ILE A 222 27.67 -9.97 6.98
N ASP A 223 28.50 -9.15 6.36
CA ASP A 223 29.08 -7.99 7.03
C ASP A 223 27.99 -6.92 7.25
N GLU A 224 27.96 -6.36 8.45
CA GLU A 224 26.99 -5.32 8.83
C GLU A 224 27.47 -3.92 8.45
N GLN A 225 28.74 -3.76 8.07
CA GLN A 225 29.31 -2.50 7.62
C GLN A 225 29.07 -2.27 6.12
N LEU A 226 29.00 -0.99 5.73
CA LEU A 226 28.94 -0.62 4.32
C LEU A 226 30.28 -0.91 3.63
N ALA A 227 30.20 -1.46 2.42
CA ALA A 227 31.37 -1.66 1.58
C ALA A 227 32.02 -0.30 1.24
N SER A 228 33.29 -0.13 1.60
CA SER A 228 34.08 1.06 1.26
C SER A 228 34.67 0.93 -0.13
N VAL A 229 34.56 1.99 -0.94
CA VAL A 229 35.08 2.05 -2.30
C VAL A 229 35.82 3.37 -2.55
N GLU A 230 36.94 3.30 -3.27
CA GLU A 230 37.65 4.50 -3.71
C GLU A 230 36.93 5.13 -4.92
N ALA A 231 36.58 6.41 -4.80
CA ALA A 231 35.90 7.16 -5.85
C ALA A 231 36.76 8.32 -6.39
N ARG A 232 36.48 8.75 -7.62
CA ARG A 232 37.11 9.92 -8.24
C ARG A 232 36.06 10.90 -8.73
N VAL A 233 36.29 12.19 -8.50
CA VAL A 233 35.45 13.28 -9.02
C VAL A 233 36.08 13.79 -10.31
N LEU A 234 35.42 13.56 -11.45
CA LEU A 234 35.90 14.03 -12.74
C LEU A 234 35.73 15.56 -12.86
N PRO A 235 36.69 16.28 -13.47
CA PRO A 235 36.52 17.70 -13.75
C PRO A 235 35.38 17.91 -14.76
N PRO A 236 34.53 18.93 -14.57
CA PRO A 236 33.45 19.21 -15.51
C PRO A 236 34.00 19.73 -16.84
N PRO A 237 33.34 19.44 -17.98
CA PRO A 237 33.71 20.03 -19.26
C PRO A 237 33.40 21.53 -19.26
N ARG A 238 34.21 22.32 -19.97
CA ARG A 238 33.91 23.73 -20.23
C ARG A 238 32.84 23.82 -21.33
N LEU A 239 31.77 24.55 -21.07
CA LEU A 239 30.70 24.76 -22.03
C LEU A 239 30.98 26.06 -22.79
N LYS A 240 30.97 26.01 -24.12
CA LYS A 240 31.13 27.18 -24.99
C LYS A 240 29.77 27.65 -25.51
N TYR A 241 29.56 28.96 -25.47
CA TYR A 241 28.39 29.66 -25.97
C TYR A 241 28.72 30.49 -27.21
N HIS A 242 27.68 31.10 -27.78
CA HIS A 242 27.83 31.94 -28.96
C HIS A 242 28.64 33.20 -28.63
N ASP A 243 29.41 33.69 -29.60
CA ASP A 243 30.34 34.81 -29.40
C ASP A 243 29.64 36.19 -29.22
N SER A 244 28.33 36.26 -29.44
CA SER A 244 27.49 37.43 -29.16
C SER A 244 27.21 37.63 -27.67
N GLY A 245 27.30 36.56 -26.88
CA GLY A 245 27.03 36.60 -25.45
C GLY A 245 28.13 37.34 -24.69
N ARG A 246 27.72 37.99 -23.59
CA ARG A 246 28.65 38.64 -22.66
C ARG A 246 29.59 37.62 -21.99
N GLU A 247 29.09 36.41 -21.76
CA GLU A 247 29.86 35.25 -21.30
C GLU A 247 29.88 34.18 -22.39
N LYS A 248 31.07 33.90 -22.93
CA LYS A 248 31.29 32.99 -24.07
C LYS A 248 31.59 31.56 -23.64
N ASP A 249 31.91 31.36 -22.38
CA ASP A 249 32.13 30.06 -21.80
C ASP A 249 31.73 30.03 -20.33
N VAL A 250 31.41 28.83 -19.83
CA VAL A 250 31.20 28.59 -18.40
C VAL A 250 31.80 27.26 -18.02
N LEU A 251 32.41 27.21 -16.84
CA LEU A 251 32.77 25.97 -16.19
C LEU A 251 31.66 25.62 -15.19
N PRO A 252 30.88 24.54 -15.41
CA PRO A 252 29.84 24.12 -14.48
C PRO A 252 30.38 23.91 -13.08
N ARG A 253 29.59 24.28 -12.06
CA ARG A 253 29.93 24.07 -10.65
C ARG A 253 28.90 23.13 -10.04
N VAL A 254 29.37 22.06 -9.39
CA VAL A 254 28.50 21.06 -8.75
C VAL A 254 27.44 20.50 -9.73
N GLY A 255 27.83 20.33 -11.00
CA GLY A 255 26.94 19.86 -12.06
C GLY A 255 25.87 20.85 -12.53
N GLN A 256 25.97 22.13 -12.18
CA GLN A 256 24.98 23.16 -12.51
C GLN A 256 25.58 24.30 -13.35
N TRP A 257 24.75 24.84 -14.23
CA TRP A 257 24.98 26.08 -15.00
C TRP A 257 23.61 26.70 -15.39
N ASN A 258 23.60 27.94 -15.85
CA ASN A 258 22.40 28.60 -16.38
C ASN A 258 22.77 29.44 -17.62
N MET A 259 21.75 29.99 -18.29
CA MET A 259 21.89 30.77 -19.53
C MET A 259 22.07 32.27 -19.30
N MET A 260 22.15 32.75 -18.06
CA MET A 260 22.33 34.18 -17.80
C MET A 260 23.61 34.67 -18.48
N ASN A 261 23.52 35.78 -19.22
CA ASN A 261 24.61 36.43 -19.97
C ASN A 261 25.22 35.64 -21.14
N LYS A 262 24.62 34.53 -21.57
CA LYS A 262 25.20 33.58 -22.55
C LYS A 262 24.46 33.53 -23.90
N VAL A 263 23.61 34.54 -24.16
CA VAL A 263 22.85 34.74 -25.41
C VAL A 263 23.50 35.87 -26.20
#